data_AF-A0A8S9HNG2-F1
#
_entry.id   AF-A0A8S9HNG2-F1
#
_cell.length_a   1.000
_cell.length_b   1.000
_cell.length_c   1.000
_cell.angle_alpha   90.00
_cell.angle_beta   90.00
_cell.angle_gamma   90.00
#
_symmetry.space_group_name_H-M   'P 1'
#
loop_
_entity.id
_entity.type
_entity.pdbx_description
1 polymer ?
#
loop_
_entity_poly.entity_id
_entity_poly.type
_entity_poly.pdbx_seq_one_letter_code
_entity_poly.pdbx_strand_id
1 'polypeptide(L)'
;MFKCTTSVKGNKLDMLASRFENLRLDEEEIVAQFSAKLFDISIKCFVLGKRFKDKKLVKKLKRSLPSKSESKISAVEEAHNPDEMAFDEFVGILQAF
;
A
#
# COMPACT_ATOMS: atom_id res chain seq x y z
N MET A 1 6.30 30.05 24.20
CA MET A 1 6.30 28.59 23.93
C MET A 1 5.90 28.36 22.47
N PHE A 2 6.84 28.04 21.59
CA PHE A 2 6.52 27.69 20.19
C PHE A 2 6.14 26.21 20.09
N LYS A 3 4.84 25.93 20.01
CA LYS A 3 4.30 24.58 19.75
C LYS A 3 3.84 24.47 18.29
N CYS A 4 4.74 24.77 17.35
CA CYS A 4 4.43 24.74 15.90
C CYS A 4 4.93 23.48 15.18
N THR A 5 5.83 22.70 15.78
CA THR A 5 6.45 21.53 15.11
C THR A 5 5.57 20.29 15.09
N THR A 6 4.66 20.14 16.07
CA THR A 6 3.69 19.02 16.11
C THR A 6 2.59 19.16 15.07
N SER A 7 2.17 20.40 14.75
CA SER A 7 1.08 20.65 13.79
C SER A 7 1.50 20.30 12.36
N VAL A 8 2.71 20.64 11.94
CA VAL A 8 3.19 20.34 10.57
C VAL A 8 3.40 18.84 10.36
N LYS A 9 3.94 18.11 11.36
CA LYS A 9 4.12 16.65 11.27
C LYS A 9 2.78 15.92 11.21
N GLY A 10 1.82 16.32 12.04
CA GLY A 10 0.45 15.77 12.02
C GLY A 10 -0.23 15.99 10.67
N ASN A 11 -0.24 17.23 10.18
CA ASN A 11 -0.84 17.58 8.89
C ASN A 11 -0.24 16.78 7.71
N LYS A 12 1.08 16.55 7.72
CA LYS A 12 1.75 15.72 6.70
C LYS A 12 1.33 14.25 6.78
N LEU A 13 1.20 13.69 7.98
CA LEU A 13 0.74 12.31 8.18
C LEU A 13 -0.71 12.15 7.72
N ASP A 14 -1.57 13.13 7.99
CA ASP A 14 -2.98 13.10 7.57
C ASP A 14 -3.09 13.19 6.04
N MET A 15 -2.29 14.05 5.41
CA MET A 15 -2.21 14.12 3.95
C MET A 15 -1.73 12.80 3.33
N LEU A 16 -0.69 12.18 3.89
CA LEU A 16 -0.19 10.87 3.41
C LEU A 16 -1.22 9.76 3.64
N ALA A 17 -1.94 9.77 4.76
CA ALA A 17 -3.03 8.83 5.02
C ALA A 17 -4.17 9.01 4.02
N SER A 18 -4.59 10.24 3.73
CA SER A 18 -5.59 10.53 2.71
C SER A 18 -5.14 10.05 1.33
N ARG A 19 -3.89 10.32 0.95
CA ARG A 19 -3.31 9.82 -0.32
C ARG A 19 -3.28 8.30 -0.36
N PHE A 20 -2.94 7.64 0.76
CA PHE A 20 -2.97 6.19 0.85
C PHE A 20 -4.38 5.63 0.66
N GLU A 21 -5.39 6.17 1.35
CA GLU A 21 -6.76 5.66 1.25
C GLU A 21 -7.37 5.92 -0.14
N ASN A 22 -7.04 7.06 -0.77
CA ASN A 22 -7.55 7.42 -2.10
C ASN A 22 -6.76 6.82 -3.27
N LEU A 23 -5.60 6.21 -3.03
CA LEU A 23 -4.81 5.58 -4.10
C LEU A 23 -5.60 4.43 -4.72
N ARG A 24 -5.77 4.44 -6.04
CA ARG A 24 -6.39 3.35 -6.82
C ARG A 24 -5.48 3.01 -7.99
N LEU A 25 -5.51 1.76 -8.43
CA LEU A 25 -4.81 1.37 -9.64
C LEU A 25 -5.58 1.98 -10.83
N ASP A 26 -4.89 2.72 -11.68
CA ASP A 26 -5.45 3.14 -12.95
C ASP A 26 -5.56 1.93 -13.90
N GLU A 27 -6.50 1.94 -14.86
CA GLU A 27 -6.75 0.78 -15.72
C GLU A 27 -5.53 0.37 -16.58
N GLU A 28 -4.70 1.36 -16.92
CA GLU A 28 -3.46 1.27 -17.68
C GLU A 28 -2.21 1.09 -16.80
N GLU A 29 -2.34 1.27 -15.48
CA GLU A 29 -1.21 1.15 -14.55
C GLU A 29 -0.93 -0.33 -14.23
N ILE A 30 0.35 -0.71 -14.24
CA ILE A 30 0.78 -2.06 -13.85
C ILE A 30 1.00 -2.17 -12.34
N VAL A 31 0.86 -3.39 -11.80
CA VAL A 31 1.02 -3.69 -10.36
C VAL A 31 2.37 -3.20 -9.80
N ALA A 32 3.44 -3.25 -10.61
CA ALA A 32 4.77 -2.74 -10.24
C ALA A 32 4.79 -1.23 -9.96
N GLN A 33 4.14 -0.42 -10.79
CA GLN A 33 4.09 1.03 -10.63
C GLN A 33 3.28 1.41 -9.39
N PHE A 34 2.15 0.75 -9.19
CA PHE A 34 1.28 1.02 -8.06
C PHE A 34 1.86 0.58 -6.72
N SER A 35 2.50 -0.60 -6.69
CA SER A 35 3.21 -1.07 -5.50
C SER A 35 4.36 -0.13 -5.11
N ALA A 36 5.08 0.43 -6.08
CA ALA A 36 6.08 1.47 -5.83
C ALA A 36 5.46 2.74 -5.22
N LYS A 37 4.29 3.19 -5.68
CA LYS A 37 3.55 4.33 -5.08
C LYS A 37 3.16 4.04 -3.63
N LEU A 38 2.68 2.83 -3.32
CA LEU A 38 2.36 2.42 -1.94
C LEU A 38 3.60 2.39 -1.04
N PHE A 39 4.71 1.89 -1.56
CA PHE A 39 5.98 1.81 -0.85
C PHE A 39 6.56 3.21 -0.56
N ASP A 40 6.50 4.13 -1.52
CA ASP A 40 6.90 5.54 -1.31
C ASP A 40 6.10 6.21 -0.18
N ILE A 41 4.77 5.99 -0.12
CA ILE A 41 3.93 6.50 0.96
C ILE A 41 4.29 5.87 2.31
N SER A 42 4.59 4.56 2.33
CA SER A 42 4.96 3.86 3.56
C SER A 42 6.29 4.35 4.13
N ILE A 43 7.28 4.60 3.26
CA ILE A 43 8.57 5.21 3.62
C ILE A 43 8.35 6.62 4.17
N LYS A 44 7.55 7.46 3.49
CA LYS A 44 7.28 8.82 3.94
C LYS A 44 6.60 8.85 5.31
N CYS A 45 5.66 7.94 5.56
CA CYS A 45 5.05 7.77 6.88
C CYS A 45 6.09 7.31 7.92
N PHE A 46 6.97 6.38 7.55
CA PHE A 46 8.00 5.84 8.44
C PHE A 46 8.98 6.93 8.90
N VAL A 47 9.45 7.78 7.98
CA VAL A 47 10.31 8.94 8.30
C VAL A 47 9.62 9.92 9.26
N LEU A 48 8.28 10.00 9.21
CA LEU A 48 7.47 10.81 10.13
C LEU A 48 7.09 10.09 11.44
N GLY A 49 7.62 8.89 11.68
CA GLY A 49 7.43 8.11 12.90
C GLY A 49 6.23 7.16 12.87
N LYS A 50 5.57 6.98 11.72
CA LYS A 50 4.42 6.07 11.57
C LYS A 50 4.76 4.90 10.64
N ARG A 51 4.86 3.70 11.21
CA ARG A 51 5.12 2.48 10.43
C ARG A 51 3.83 1.89 9.90
N PHE A 52 3.80 1.54 8.61
CA PHE A 52 2.75 0.71 8.02
C PHE A 52 3.20 -0.74 8.09
N LYS A 53 2.30 -1.63 8.52
CA LYS A 53 2.55 -3.08 8.52
C LYS A 53 2.29 -3.64 7.13
N ASP A 54 2.96 -4.72 6.75
CA ASP A 54 2.79 -5.36 5.44
C ASP A 54 1.34 -5.76 5.19
N LYS A 55 0.68 -6.34 6.20
CA LYS A 55 -0.76 -6.62 6.17
C LYS A 55 -1.62 -5.41 5.75
N LYS A 56 -1.25 -4.19 6.16
CA LYS A 56 -1.96 -2.97 5.74
C LYS A 56 -1.72 -2.65 4.26
N LEU A 57 -0.49 -2.82 3.79
CA LEU A 57 -0.11 -2.59 2.39
C LEU A 57 -0.74 -3.63 1.46
N VAL A 58 -0.70 -4.92 1.84
CA VAL A 58 -1.33 -6.02 1.10
C VAL A 58 -2.83 -5.80 0.97
N LYS A 59 -3.53 -5.50 2.07
CA LYS A 59 -4.97 -5.19 2.02
C LYS A 59 -5.28 -3.99 1.13
N LYS A 60 -4.44 -2.96 1.17
CA LYS A 60 -4.62 -1.80 0.31
C LYS A 60 -4.42 -2.15 -1.16
N LEU A 61 -3.40 -2.94 -1.48
CA LEU A 61 -3.15 -3.40 -2.85
C LEU A 61 -4.33 -4.19 -3.38
N LYS A 62 -4.78 -5.23 -2.66
CA LYS A 62 -5.94 -6.06 -3.05
C LYS A 62 -7.19 -5.22 -3.34
N ARG A 63 -7.50 -4.24 -2.48
CA ARG A 63 -8.67 -3.36 -2.64
C ARG A 63 -8.55 -2.36 -3.79
N SER A 64 -7.34 -2.13 -4.29
CA SER A 64 -7.07 -1.12 -5.32
C SER A 64 -6.89 -1.75 -6.70
N LEU A 65 -6.70 -3.07 -6.77
CA LEU A 65 -6.59 -3.79 -8.02
C LEU A 65 -7.97 -3.87 -8.71
N PRO A 66 -8.03 -3.73 -10.04
CA PRO A 66 -9.26 -3.84 -10.80
C PRO A 66 -9.78 -5.29 -10.80
N SER A 67 -11.08 -5.45 -11.04
CA SER A 67 -11.78 -6.74 -11.00
C SER A 67 -11.15 -7.80 -11.93
N LYS A 68 -10.54 -7.38 -13.05
CA LYS A 68 -9.79 -8.27 -13.96
C LYS A 68 -8.63 -9.03 -13.28
N SER A 69 -8.15 -8.54 -12.14
CA SER A 69 -7.08 -9.16 -11.34
C SER A 69 -7.60 -9.99 -10.17
N GLU A 70 -8.92 -10.06 -9.94
CA GLU A 70 -9.51 -10.83 -8.84
C GLU A 70 -9.16 -12.31 -8.92
N SER A 71 -9.17 -12.90 -10.13
CA SER A 71 -8.79 -14.31 -10.32
C SER A 71 -7.35 -14.61 -9.87
N LYS A 72 -6.42 -13.69 -10.15
CA LYS A 72 -5.03 -13.78 -9.67
C LYS A 72 -4.97 -13.70 -8.15
N ILE A 73 -5.69 -12.75 -7.54
CA ILE A 73 -5.75 -12.60 -6.08
C ILE A 73 -6.31 -13.87 -5.42
N SER A 74 -7.41 -14.42 -5.95
CA SER A 74 -8.02 -15.63 -5.43
C SER A 74 -7.10 -16.85 -5.52
N ALA A 75 -6.36 -17.00 -6.62
CA ALA A 75 -5.38 -18.07 -6.76
C ALA A 75 -4.27 -17.97 -5.69
N VAL A 76 -3.82 -16.76 -5.36
CA VAL A 76 -2.85 -16.55 -4.28
C VAL A 76 -3.46 -16.83 -2.90
N GLU A 77 -4.72 -16.45 -2.66
CA GLU A 77 -5.43 -16.74 -1.40
C GLU A 77 -5.72 -18.23 -1.19
N GLU A 78 -5.86 -18.99 -2.27
CA GLU A 78 -6.06 -20.44 -2.21
C GLU A 78 -4.75 -21.19 -1.92
N ALA A 79 -3.63 -20.72 -2.48
CA ALA A 79 -2.31 -21.32 -2.29
C ALA A 79 -1.55 -20.83 -1.05
N HIS A 80 -1.81 -19.60 -0.61
CA HIS A 80 -1.05 -18.89 0.43
C HIS A 80 -1.97 -18.06 1.35
N ASN A 81 -1.41 -17.49 2.42
CA ASN A 81 -2.09 -16.52 3.27
C ASN A 81 -1.54 -15.09 3.05
N PRO A 82 -2.15 -14.27 2.17
CA PRO A 82 -1.66 -12.92 1.89
C PRO A 82 -1.65 -11.97 3.09
N ASP A 83 -2.46 -12.24 4.11
CA ASP A 83 -2.54 -11.40 5.29
C ASP A 83 -1.34 -11.58 6.25
N GLU A 84 -0.54 -12.63 6.04
CA GLU A 84 0.64 -12.98 6.85
C GLU A 84 1.96 -12.88 6.07
N MET A 85 1.89 -12.72 4.74
CA MET A 85 3.08 -12.61 3.89
C MET A 85 3.66 -11.19 3.85
N ALA A 86 4.92 -11.10 3.42
CA ALA A 86 5.57 -9.82 3.21
C ALA A 86 4.99 -9.10 1.98
N PHE A 87 4.97 -7.76 1.99
CA PHE A 87 4.34 -6.98 0.92
C PHE A 87 5.03 -7.17 -0.44
N ASP A 88 6.36 -7.22 -0.43
CA ASP A 88 7.20 -7.48 -1.59
C ASP A 88 6.99 -8.88 -2.17
N GLU A 89 6.84 -9.89 -1.30
CA GLU A 89 6.50 -11.26 -1.71
C GLU A 89 5.14 -11.29 -2.42
N PHE A 90 4.12 -10.64 -1.86
CA PHE A 90 2.78 -10.57 -2.48
C PHE A 90 2.81 -9.89 -3.85
N VAL A 91 3.57 -8.79 -3.96
CA VAL A 91 3.76 -8.07 -5.23
C VAL A 91 4.47 -8.95 -6.25
N GLY A 92 5.51 -9.68 -5.83
CA GLY A 92 6.26 -10.60 -6.70
C GLY A 92 5.39 -11.70 -7.28
N ILE A 93 4.53 -12.33 -6.46
CA ILE A 93 3.60 -13.35 -6.94
C ILE A 93 2.63 -12.74 -7.97
N LEU A 94 2.03 -11.58 -7.68
CA LEU A 94 1.09 -10.93 -8.60
C LEU A 94 1.73 -10.51 -9.93
N GLN A 95 3.03 -10.21 -9.95
CA GLN A 95 3.78 -9.87 -11.15
C GLN A 95 4.17 -11.10 -11.98
N ALA A 96 4.26 -12.28 -11.35
CA ALA A 96 4.62 -13.52 -12.01
C ALA A 96 3.44 -14.19 -12.77
N PHE A 97 2.20 -13.84 -12.42
CA PHE A 97 0.98 -14.19 -13.16
C PHE A 97 0.72 -13.25 -14.33
#